data_AF-A0A7K0YP93-F1
#
_entry.id   AF-A0A7K0YP93-F1
#
_cell.length_a   1.000
_cell.length_b   1.000
_cell.length_c   1.000
_cell.angle_alpha   90.00
_cell.angle_beta   90.00
_cell.angle_gamma   90.00
#
_symmetry.space_group_name_H-M   'P 1'
#
loop_
_entity.id
_entity.type
_entity.pdbx_description
1 polymer ?
#
loop_
_entity_poly.entity_id
_entity_poly.type
_entity_poly.pdbx_seq_one_letter_code
_entity_poly.pdbx_strand_id
1 'polypeptide(L)'
;MSVKRSPKRDQVLKGLLAEAYHRALMAFPDEDVVVGSRFVSAEGLEAFKNLSELIPRPGHRAVGEERAWGRRLARRFGVDAHYDEKTFIVMKKGLSGFLDHESSKPEKIKPEIAELFAEVKPGVGACLIVHGWTMTEDLLKLGKH
;
A
#
# COMPACT_ATOMS: atom_id res chain seq x y z
N MET A 1 -6.01 10.14 -1.23
CA MET A 1 -5.98 10.88 0.05
C MET A 1 -4.59 11.51 0.10
N SER A 2 -4.46 12.84 0.10
CA SER A 2 -3.16 13.50 -0.03
C SER A 2 -2.79 14.22 1.26
N VAL A 3 -1.62 13.88 1.81
CA VAL A 3 -1.04 14.55 2.97
C VAL A 3 -0.04 15.56 2.44
N LYS A 4 -0.44 16.84 2.40
CA LYS A 4 0.46 17.92 1.97
C LYS A 4 1.72 17.96 2.83
N ARG A 5 2.84 18.33 2.20
CA ARG A 5 4.15 18.48 2.85
C ARG A 5 4.04 19.39 4.08
N SER A 6 4.14 18.80 5.25
CA SER A 6 4.15 19.51 6.53
C SER A 6 5.10 18.83 7.51
N PRO A 7 5.58 19.52 8.57
CA PRO A 7 6.36 18.88 9.62
C PRO A 7 5.61 17.76 10.35
N LYS A 8 4.27 17.72 10.25
CA LYS A 8 3.41 16.73 10.91
C LYS A 8 2.99 15.57 10.00
N ARG A 9 3.54 15.46 8.79
CA ARG A 9 3.12 14.44 7.80
C ARG A 9 3.15 13.01 8.33
N ASP A 10 4.20 12.62 9.04
CA ASP A 10 4.30 11.28 9.65
C ASP A 10 3.22 11.06 10.73
N GLN A 11 2.91 12.10 11.50
CA GLN A 11 1.85 12.05 12.52
C GLN A 11 0.46 11.93 11.87
N VAL A 12 0.22 12.67 10.78
CA VAL A 12 -1.02 12.59 10.01
C VAL A 12 -1.17 11.21 9.38
N LEU A 13 -0.11 10.68 8.76
CA LEU A 13 -0.12 9.33 8.19
C LEU A 13 -0.43 8.28 9.27
N LYS A 14 0.20 8.37 10.43
CA LYS A 14 -0.07 7.47 11.56
C LYS A 14 -1.54 7.55 11.99
N GLY A 15 -2.13 8.74 12.10
CA GLY A 15 -3.53 8.92 12.47
C GLY A 15 -4.51 8.35 11.43
N LEU A 16 -4.23 8.53 10.14
CA LEU A 16 -5.06 7.98 9.06
C LEU A 16 -5.04 6.44 9.06
N LEU A 17 -3.87 5.85 9.27
CA LEU A 17 -3.72 4.40 9.34
C LEU A 17 -4.33 3.82 10.61
N ALA A 18 -4.17 4.49 11.75
CA ALA A 18 -4.82 4.16 13.01
C ALA A 18 -6.34 4.00 12.85
N GLU A 19 -6.99 4.97 12.19
CA GLU A 19 -8.43 4.89 11.93
C GLU A 19 -8.78 3.74 10.97
N ALA A 20 -7.97 3.51 9.93
CA ALA A 20 -8.19 2.39 9.01
C ALA A 20 -8.06 1.02 9.72
N TYR A 21 -7.04 0.84 10.57
CA TYR A 21 -6.86 -0.37 11.37
C TYR A 21 -7.95 -0.53 12.42
N HIS A 22 -8.43 0.56 13.03
CA HIS A 22 -9.55 0.51 13.96
C HIS A 22 -10.83 0.01 13.27
N ARG A 23 -11.16 0.55 12.09
CA ARG A 23 -12.31 0.08 11.31
C ARG A 23 -12.16 -1.39 10.88
N ALA A 24 -10.95 -1.79 10.50
CA ALA A 24 -10.66 -3.18 10.17
C ALA A 24 -10.85 -4.10 11.38
N LEU A 25 -10.35 -3.71 12.56
CA LEU A 25 -10.53 -4.46 13.80
C LEU A 25 -12.01 -4.61 14.19
N MET A 26 -12.82 -3.57 14.00
CA MET A 26 -14.26 -3.65 14.28
C MET A 26 -15.01 -4.57 13.32
N ALA A 27 -14.52 -4.70 12.08
CA ALA A 27 -15.12 -5.57 11.07
C ALA A 27 -14.61 -7.02 11.13
N PHE A 28 -13.35 -7.20 11.55
CA PHE A 28 -12.61 -8.46 11.53
C PHE A 28 -11.82 -8.61 12.85
N PRO A 29 -12.51 -8.82 13.99
CA PRO A 29 -11.86 -8.82 15.30
C PRO A 29 -10.91 -10.01 15.52
N ASP A 30 -11.20 -11.15 14.88
CA ASP A 30 -10.52 -12.44 15.09
C ASP A 30 -9.95 -13.03 13.79
N GLU A 31 -9.78 -12.22 12.75
CA GLU A 31 -9.27 -12.67 11.45
C GLU A 31 -7.99 -11.93 11.03
N ASP A 32 -7.14 -12.64 10.30
CA ASP A 32 -6.01 -12.02 9.62
C ASP A 32 -6.52 -11.25 8.39
N VAL A 33 -6.07 -10.01 8.26
CA VAL A 33 -6.62 -9.09 7.25
C VAL A 33 -5.56 -8.75 6.21
N VAL A 34 -5.95 -8.84 4.93
CA VAL A 34 -5.16 -8.28 3.83
C VAL A 34 -5.42 -6.78 3.74
N VAL A 35 -4.35 -6.01 3.84
CA VAL A 35 -4.37 -4.55 3.71
C VAL A 35 -3.66 -4.17 2.41
N GLY A 36 -4.32 -3.38 1.58
CA GLY A 36 -3.80 -3.01 0.26
C GLY A 36 -4.17 -1.60 -0.16
N SER A 37 -3.29 -0.96 -0.91
CA SER A 37 -3.47 0.41 -1.41
C SER A 37 -2.71 0.63 -2.73
N ARG A 38 -2.90 1.82 -3.30
CA ARG A 38 -2.21 2.29 -4.50
C ARG A 38 -1.15 3.32 -4.11
N PHE A 39 0.03 3.18 -4.71
CA PHE A 39 1.20 3.99 -4.41
C PHE A 39 1.80 4.54 -5.71
N VAL A 40 2.27 5.79 -5.66
CA VAL A 40 2.92 6.46 -6.81
C VAL A 40 4.42 6.64 -6.60
N SER A 41 4.89 6.42 -5.37
CA SER A 41 6.28 6.53 -4.96
C SER A 41 6.59 5.55 -3.82
N ALA A 42 7.87 5.23 -3.65
CA ALA A 42 8.36 4.37 -2.58
C ALA A 42 8.14 4.97 -1.18
N GLU A 43 8.11 6.30 -1.06
CA GLU A 43 7.89 7.01 0.20
C GLU A 43 6.55 6.62 0.84
N GLY A 44 5.51 6.42 0.03
CA GLY A 44 4.20 5.98 0.53
C GLY A 44 4.22 4.63 1.24
N LEU A 45 5.18 3.74 0.93
CA LEU A 45 5.26 2.42 1.57
C LEU A 45 5.57 2.47 3.07
N GLU A 46 5.99 3.62 3.61
CA GLU A 46 6.07 3.82 5.06
C GLU A 46 4.74 3.53 5.77
N ALA A 47 3.62 3.70 5.08
CA ALA A 47 2.30 3.34 5.60
C ALA A 47 2.16 1.86 5.93
N PHE A 48 2.90 1.01 5.22
CA PHE A 48 2.79 -0.44 5.26
C PHE A 48 3.94 -1.09 6.04
N LYS A 49 4.74 -0.30 6.76
CA LYS A 49 5.88 -0.80 7.54
C LYS A 49 5.54 -1.82 8.64
N ASN A 50 4.28 -1.86 9.08
CA ASN A 50 3.80 -2.79 10.10
C ASN A 50 3.13 -4.04 9.52
N LEU A 51 3.01 -4.14 8.19
CA LEU A 51 2.44 -5.30 7.54
C LEU A 51 3.53 -6.35 7.27
N SER A 52 3.15 -7.61 7.36
CA SER A 52 3.97 -8.74 6.96
C SER A 52 3.76 -9.08 5.48
N GLU A 53 4.74 -9.76 4.90
CA GLU A 53 4.65 -10.37 3.56
C GLU A 53 4.18 -9.42 2.45
N LEU A 54 4.76 -8.21 2.38
CA LEU A 54 4.42 -7.26 1.33
C LEU A 54 4.58 -7.87 -0.07
N ILE A 55 3.63 -7.54 -0.94
CA ILE A 55 3.60 -7.91 -2.35
C ILE A 55 3.23 -6.69 -3.20
N PRO A 56 4.03 -6.36 -4.23
CA PRO A 56 5.33 -6.96 -4.56
C PRO A 56 6.41 -6.61 -3.52
N ARG A 57 7.46 -7.44 -3.45
CA ARG A 57 8.68 -7.17 -2.65
C ARG A 57 9.94 -7.61 -3.40
N PRO A 58 11.11 -6.98 -3.14
CA PRO A 58 12.35 -7.34 -3.81
C PRO A 58 12.72 -8.81 -3.63
N GLY A 59 13.27 -9.41 -4.68
CA GLY A 59 13.74 -10.81 -4.65
C GLY A 59 12.64 -11.88 -4.54
N HIS A 60 11.36 -11.51 -4.56
CA HIS A 60 10.24 -12.46 -4.47
C HIS A 60 9.38 -12.45 -5.73
N ARG A 61 9.10 -13.64 -6.26
CA ARG A 61 8.17 -13.81 -7.37
C ARG A 61 6.80 -14.20 -6.85
N ALA A 62 5.81 -13.32 -7.07
CA ALA A 62 4.49 -13.54 -6.51
C ALA A 62 3.82 -14.84 -7.00
N VAL A 63 3.22 -15.59 -6.07
CA VAL A 63 2.49 -16.84 -6.34
C VAL A 63 1.04 -16.58 -6.75
N GLY A 64 0.32 -17.64 -7.12
CA GLY A 64 -1.06 -17.53 -7.65
C GLY A 64 -2.04 -16.82 -6.72
N GLU A 65 -1.95 -17.08 -5.41
CA GLU A 65 -2.79 -16.44 -4.40
C GLU A 65 -2.48 -14.95 -4.23
N GLU A 66 -1.20 -14.60 -4.10
CA GLU A 66 -0.74 -13.22 -3.99
C GLU A 66 -1.18 -12.37 -5.21
N ARG A 67 -1.13 -12.96 -6.41
CA ARG A 67 -1.69 -12.33 -7.62
C ARG A 67 -3.20 -12.22 -7.60
N ALA A 68 -3.89 -13.20 -7.01
CA ALA A 68 -5.35 -13.16 -6.86
C ALA A 68 -5.78 -12.02 -5.93
N TRP A 69 -5.06 -11.78 -4.83
CA TRP A 69 -5.26 -10.61 -3.96
C TRP A 69 -5.04 -9.30 -4.74
N GLY A 70 -3.96 -9.20 -5.50
CA GLY A 70 -3.70 -8.04 -6.37
C GLY A 70 -4.85 -7.77 -7.36
N ARG A 71 -5.36 -8.81 -8.04
CA ARG A 71 -6.53 -8.69 -8.94
C ARG A 71 -7.80 -8.25 -8.19
N ARG A 72 -8.06 -8.78 -6.99
CA ARG A 72 -9.21 -8.37 -6.15
C ARG A 72 -9.13 -6.88 -5.80
N LEU A 73 -7.96 -6.39 -5.41
CA LEU A 73 -7.73 -4.99 -5.11
C LEU A 73 -7.87 -4.10 -6.35
N ALA A 74 -7.29 -4.49 -7.49
CA ALA A 74 -7.45 -3.76 -8.75
C ALA A 74 -8.93 -3.61 -9.14
N ARG A 75 -9.73 -4.67 -8.97
CA ARG A 75 -11.18 -4.62 -9.19
C ARG A 75 -11.90 -3.68 -8.22
N ARG A 76 -11.55 -3.75 -6.93
CA ARG A 76 -12.09 -2.86 -5.88
C ARG A 76 -11.79 -1.40 -6.17
N PHE A 77 -10.65 -1.10 -6.78
CA PHE A 77 -10.27 0.26 -7.17
C PHE A 77 -10.79 0.67 -8.55
N GLY A 78 -11.44 -0.23 -9.31
CA GLY A 78 -11.94 0.04 -10.65
C GLY A 78 -10.86 0.27 -11.70
N VAL A 79 -9.70 -0.41 -11.55
CA VAL A 79 -8.51 -0.23 -12.41
C VAL A 79 -8.03 -1.54 -13.05
N ASP A 80 -8.82 -2.61 -12.94
CA ASP A 80 -8.48 -3.95 -13.42
C ASP A 80 -8.19 -4.00 -14.93
N ALA A 81 -8.84 -3.15 -15.73
CA ALA A 81 -8.58 -3.02 -17.17
C ALA A 81 -7.15 -2.55 -17.53
N HIS A 82 -6.40 -2.01 -16.57
CA HIS A 82 -5.04 -1.47 -16.77
C HIS A 82 -4.00 -2.09 -15.83
N TYR A 83 -4.37 -3.15 -15.12
CA TYR A 83 -3.56 -3.79 -14.10
C TYR A 83 -2.81 -5.02 -14.65
N ASP A 84 -1.51 -5.10 -14.36
CA ASP A 84 -0.69 -6.29 -14.63
C ASP A 84 -0.44 -7.06 -13.32
N GLU A 85 -0.86 -8.33 -13.28
CA GLU A 85 -0.73 -9.19 -12.09
C GLU A 85 0.69 -9.67 -11.78
N LYS A 86 1.63 -9.56 -12.72
CA LYS A 86 3.02 -9.96 -12.54
C LYS A 86 3.85 -8.84 -11.93
N THR A 87 3.61 -7.61 -12.37
CA THR A 87 4.33 -6.41 -11.90
C THR A 87 3.56 -5.66 -10.82
N PHE A 88 2.26 -5.94 -10.66
CA PHE A 88 1.32 -5.22 -9.78
C PHE A 88 1.11 -3.74 -10.17
N ILE A 89 1.52 -3.37 -11.38
CA ILE A 89 1.41 -2.00 -11.89
C ILE A 89 0.08 -1.80 -12.59
N VAL A 90 -0.56 -0.68 -12.27
CA VAL A 90 -1.65 -0.10 -13.05
C VAL A 90 -1.06 0.93 -13.99
N MET A 91 -1.18 0.72 -15.30
CA MET A 91 -0.47 1.54 -16.31
C MET A 91 -1.03 2.95 -16.48
N LYS A 92 -2.32 3.16 -16.19
CA LYS A 92 -3.01 4.46 -16.29
C LYS A 92 -4.30 4.48 -15.50
N LYS A 93 -4.85 5.68 -15.26
CA LYS A 93 -6.10 5.93 -14.50
C LYS A 93 -6.08 5.38 -13.05
N GLY A 94 -4.89 5.11 -12.51
CA GLY A 94 -4.69 4.59 -11.15
C GLY A 94 -4.78 5.64 -10.04
N LEU A 95 -4.71 6.93 -10.38
CA LEU A 95 -4.55 8.02 -9.40
C LEU A 95 -5.82 8.43 -8.64
N SER A 96 -6.94 7.73 -8.82
CA SER A 96 -8.19 8.02 -8.12
C SER A 96 -8.17 7.51 -6.67
N GLY A 97 -7.37 8.10 -5.78
CA GLY A 97 -7.31 7.70 -4.36
C GLY A 97 -6.09 6.85 -3.99
N PHE A 98 -4.91 7.24 -4.48
CA PHE A 98 -3.62 6.72 -4.02
C PHE A 98 -3.22 7.37 -2.68
N LEU A 99 -2.24 6.74 -2.03
CA LEU A 99 -1.54 7.31 -0.90
C LEU A 99 -0.44 8.26 -1.41
N ASP A 100 -0.60 9.53 -1.08
CA ASP A 100 0.36 10.58 -1.39
C ASP A 100 0.99 11.02 -0.06
N HIS A 101 2.18 10.48 0.20
CA HIS A 101 2.98 10.74 1.40
C HIS A 101 4.43 10.93 0.97
N GLU A 102 5.01 12.03 1.46
CA GLU A 102 6.44 12.31 1.34
C GLU A 102 7.14 11.98 2.66
N SER A 103 8.16 11.14 2.62
CA SER A 103 8.90 10.72 3.80
C SER A 103 9.61 11.92 4.46
N SER A 104 9.70 11.90 5.79
CA SER A 104 10.62 12.80 6.51
C SER A 104 12.08 12.36 6.43
N LYS A 105 12.35 11.13 5.96
CA LYS A 105 13.65 10.46 5.91
C LYS A 105 13.81 9.66 4.60
N PRO A 106 13.73 10.32 3.42
CA PRO A 106 13.80 9.64 2.13
C PRO A 106 15.10 8.84 1.96
N GLU A 107 16.19 9.24 2.63
CA GLU A 107 17.48 8.54 2.63
C GLU A 107 17.43 7.12 3.24
N LYS A 108 16.38 6.79 4.00
CA LYS A 108 16.20 5.46 4.60
C LYS A 108 15.46 4.49 3.68
N ILE A 109 14.95 4.95 2.56
CA ILE A 109 14.29 4.10 1.57
C ILE A 109 15.37 3.31 0.85
N LYS A 110 15.29 1.99 0.97
CA LYS A 110 16.26 1.11 0.33
C LYS A 110 16.15 1.21 -1.21
N PRO A 111 17.27 1.19 -1.95
CA PRO A 111 17.24 1.25 -3.42
C PRO A 111 16.36 0.18 -4.06
N GLU A 112 16.38 -1.04 -3.52
CA GLU A 112 15.55 -2.17 -3.98
C GLU A 112 14.03 -1.89 -3.87
N ILE A 113 13.60 -1.07 -2.90
CA ILE A 113 12.20 -0.67 -2.76
C ILE A 113 11.87 0.43 -3.76
N ALA A 114 12.79 1.37 -4.00
CA ALA A 114 12.63 2.39 -5.03
C ALA A 114 12.53 1.79 -6.44
N GLU A 115 13.26 0.70 -6.69
CA GLU A 115 13.26 -0.01 -7.98
C GLU A 115 11.89 -0.62 -8.34
N LEU A 116 11.06 -1.00 -7.35
CA LEU A 116 9.68 -1.43 -7.58
C LEU A 116 8.82 -0.36 -8.29
N PHE A 117 9.22 0.91 -8.22
CA PHE A 117 8.52 2.05 -8.80
C PHE A 117 9.15 2.54 -10.12
N ALA A 118 10.20 1.89 -10.63
CA ALA A 118 10.92 2.36 -11.83
C ALA A 118 10.01 2.50 -13.06
N GLU A 119 9.02 1.62 -13.19
CA GLU A 119 8.04 1.65 -14.30
C GLU A 119 6.78 2.46 -13.97
N VAL A 120 6.62 2.92 -12.73
CA VAL A 120 5.48 3.73 -12.30
C VAL A 120 5.69 5.17 -12.78
N LYS A 121 4.85 5.59 -13.73
CA LYS A 121 4.84 6.95 -14.29
C LYS A 121 3.58 7.71 -13.83
N PRO A 122 3.65 8.51 -12.73
CA PRO A 122 2.48 9.21 -12.21
C PRO A 122 1.84 10.17 -13.22
N GLY A 123 2.63 10.80 -14.09
CA GLY A 123 2.13 11.74 -15.11
C GLY A 123 1.11 11.16 -16.10
N VAL A 124 1.13 9.84 -16.34
CA VAL A 124 0.14 9.13 -17.17
C VAL A 124 -0.92 8.40 -16.34
N GLY A 125 -0.91 8.64 -15.04
CA GLY A 125 -1.82 8.05 -14.08
C GLY A 125 -1.44 6.63 -13.65
N ALA A 126 -0.18 6.23 -13.75
CA ALA A 126 0.26 4.92 -13.31
C ALA A 126 0.44 4.86 -11.77
N CYS A 127 0.20 3.70 -11.18
CA CYS A 127 0.47 3.44 -9.77
C CYS A 127 0.81 1.96 -9.54
N LEU A 128 1.52 1.67 -8.46
CA LEU A 128 1.75 0.32 -7.96
C LEU A 128 0.66 -0.05 -6.95
N ILE A 129 0.04 -1.22 -7.11
CA ILE A 129 -0.80 -1.79 -6.05
C ILE A 129 0.12 -2.62 -5.15
N VAL A 130 0.16 -2.26 -3.87
CA VAL A 130 0.88 -3.06 -2.86
C VAL A 130 -0.13 -3.56 -1.86
N HIS A 131 0.07 -4.79 -1.39
CA HIS A 131 -0.69 -5.40 -0.32
C HIS A 131 0.20 -6.19 0.62
N GLY A 132 -0.30 -6.47 1.82
CA GLY A 132 0.34 -7.33 2.81
C GLY A 132 -0.66 -7.72 3.88
N TRP A 133 -0.17 -8.49 4.85
CA TRP A 133 -1.00 -9.03 5.92
C TRP A 133 -0.80 -8.26 7.22
N THR A 134 -1.90 -8.10 7.95
CA THR A 134 -1.85 -7.83 9.38
C THR A 134 -2.43 -9.04 10.09
N MET A 135 -1.63 -9.65 10.96
CA MET A 135 -2.10 -10.74 11.81
C MET A 135 -3.10 -10.19 12.82
N THR A 136 -4.02 -11.04 13.29
CA THR A 136 -5.03 -10.69 14.28
C THR A 136 -4.43 -10.01 15.52
N GLU A 137 -3.33 -10.56 16.06
CA GLU A 137 -2.62 -10.01 17.23
C GLU A 137 -2.07 -8.60 17.00
N ASP A 138 -1.59 -8.32 15.80
CA ASP A 138 -1.04 -7.01 15.43
C ASP A 138 -2.16 -6.03 15.10
N LEU A 139 -3.24 -6.50 14.47
CA LEU A 139 -4.45 -5.71 14.23
C LEU A 139 -5.06 -5.23 15.55
N LEU A 140 -5.10 -6.07 16.58
CA LEU A 140 -5.51 -5.70 17.94
C LEU A 140 -4.64 -4.59 18.53
N LYS A 141 -3.32 -4.58 18.27
CA LYS A 141 -2.42 -3.52 18.74
C LYS A 141 -2.58 -2.23 17.94
N LEU A 142 -2.73 -2.35 16.62
CA LEU A 142 -2.79 -1.22 15.68
C LEU A 142 -4.14 -0.51 15.69
N GLY A 143 -5.24 -1.24 15.90
CA GLY A 143 -6.61 -0.72 15.88
C GLY A 143 -7.16 -0.29 17.24
N LYS A 144 -6.40 -0.47 18.34
CA LYS A 144 -6.80 -0.06 19.68
C LYS A 144 -6.59 1.45 19.86
N HIS A 145 -7.56 2.22 19.38
CA HIS A 145 -7.62 3.67 19.47
C HIS A 145 -8.88 4.12 20.20
#